data_AF-A0A6V7XM22-F1
#
_entry.id   AF-A0A6V7XM22-F1
#
_cell.length_a   1.000
_cell.length_b   1.000
_cell.length_c   1.000
_cell.angle_alpha   90.00
_cell.angle_beta   90.00
_cell.angle_gamma   90.00
#
_symmetry.space_group_name_H-M   'P 1'
#
loop_
_entity.id
_entity.type
_entity.pdbx_description
1 polymer ?
#
loop_
_entity_poly.entity_id
_entity_poly.type
_entity_poly.pdbx_seq_one_letter_code
_entity_poly.pdbx_strand_id
1 'polypeptide(L)'
;MAQTRSGAKAAATKHDRRYRSSLPDSFMQRAQRNQRSTTPREMKGKSSGNFIQRFFGFFISLCVNYIEYDCQLKHSQLARMGDHVYSAIDASWLDQLCMSKFWNYIVQWYPLWLAPNLITLIGLLINLVTVLILSHFCYSATEQAPSWAYFQAAIGLFLYQTLDATDGKQARRTQSSSPLGELFDHGCDSLTQVFVTLNVCYAMQLGTERHMVLTVMIFSISLFYTAHWSTYCTGQLRFSKFDVTEAQMTVIGILLFTSFVGSDIWNIRIFGWQLKTICMLVCLVGAIWQFFGYMNVIFNEGVGKNGSTVA
;
A
#
# COMPACT_ATOMS: atom_id res chain seq x y z
N MET A 1 -18.83 26.29 -37.75
CA MET A 1 -19.05 25.03 -37.00
C MET A 1 -19.17 25.29 -35.48
N ALA A 2 -19.95 26.31 -35.09
CA ALA A 2 -19.96 26.85 -33.71
C ALA A 2 -21.35 26.80 -33.03
N GLN A 3 -22.30 25.99 -33.56
CA GLN A 3 -23.69 25.97 -33.07
C GLN A 3 -24.11 24.71 -32.31
N THR A 4 -23.25 23.71 -32.11
CA THR A 4 -23.61 22.46 -31.41
C THR A 4 -23.18 22.40 -29.93
N ARG A 5 -22.43 23.38 -29.42
CA ARG A 5 -21.96 23.39 -28.00
C ARG A 5 -22.90 24.05 -26.98
N SER A 6 -23.94 24.78 -27.43
CA SER A 6 -24.87 25.49 -26.53
C SER A 6 -25.97 24.57 -25.96
N GLY A 7 -26.42 23.55 -26.71
CA GLY A 7 -27.51 22.65 -26.29
C GLY A 7 -27.13 21.65 -25.18
N ALA A 8 -25.88 21.18 -25.15
CA ALA A 8 -25.44 20.18 -24.18
C ALA A 8 -25.30 20.74 -22.74
N LYS A 9 -24.92 22.01 -22.60
CA LYS A 9 -24.83 22.66 -21.28
C LYS A 9 -26.22 22.91 -20.67
N ALA A 10 -27.24 23.18 -21.48
CA ALA A 10 -28.61 23.41 -20.99
C ALA A 10 -29.34 22.12 -20.58
N ALA A 11 -28.99 20.98 -21.17
CA ALA A 11 -29.56 19.67 -20.80
C ALA A 11 -29.03 19.16 -19.45
N ALA A 12 -27.73 19.36 -19.17
CA ALA A 12 -27.11 18.97 -17.90
C ALA A 12 -27.66 19.78 -16.70
N THR A 13 -27.93 21.07 -16.87
CA THR A 13 -28.49 21.90 -15.78
C THR A 13 -29.96 21.59 -15.46
N LYS A 14 -30.70 21.01 -16.42
CA LYS A 14 -32.11 20.62 -16.23
C LYS A 14 -32.27 19.24 -15.59
N HIS A 15 -31.29 18.34 -15.76
CA HIS A 15 -31.30 17.02 -15.15
C HIS A 15 -30.91 17.06 -13.66
N ASP A 16 -30.04 18.00 -13.29
CA ASP A 16 -29.56 18.20 -11.92
C ASP A 16 -30.60 18.88 -11.00
N ARG A 17 -31.50 19.70 -11.57
CA ARG A 17 -32.61 20.31 -10.81
C ARG A 17 -33.75 19.35 -10.45
N ARG A 18 -33.89 18.21 -11.13
CA ARG A 18 -34.94 17.21 -10.81
C ARG A 18 -34.56 16.25 -9.70
N TYR A 19 -33.27 16.07 -9.40
CA TYR A 19 -32.83 15.17 -8.32
C TYR A 19 -32.78 15.87 -6.96
N ARG A 20 -32.77 17.21 -6.94
CA ARG A 20 -32.75 18.01 -5.70
C ARG A 20 -34.13 18.17 -5.04
N SER A 21 -35.20 17.70 -5.67
CA SER A 21 -36.59 17.91 -5.21
C SER A 21 -37.26 16.68 -4.60
N SER A 22 -36.52 15.61 -4.26
CA SER A 22 -37.10 14.37 -3.72
C SER A 22 -36.40 13.85 -2.46
N LEU A 23 -35.77 14.72 -1.68
CA LEU A 23 -35.35 14.40 -0.31
C LEU A 23 -36.26 15.18 0.64
N PRO A 24 -37.07 14.51 1.47
CA PRO A 24 -37.96 15.22 2.39
C PRO A 24 -37.15 16.03 3.40
N ASP A 25 -37.48 17.31 3.56
CA ASP A 25 -36.84 18.28 4.47
C ASP A 25 -36.69 17.76 5.92
N SER A 26 -37.45 16.74 6.29
CA SER A 26 -37.36 16.01 7.57
C SER A 26 -36.01 15.31 7.80
N PHE A 27 -35.28 14.93 6.74
CA PHE A 27 -33.98 14.26 6.87
C PHE A 27 -32.83 15.25 7.13
N MET A 28 -32.85 16.41 6.46
CA MET A 28 -31.88 17.50 6.68
C MET A 28 -32.04 18.14 8.07
N GLN A 29 -33.28 18.30 8.55
CA GLN A 29 -33.52 18.76 9.92
C GLN A 29 -33.11 17.73 10.98
N ARG A 30 -33.22 16.42 10.72
CA ARG A 30 -32.72 15.37 11.63
C ARG A 30 -31.19 15.35 11.71
N ALA A 31 -30.50 15.53 10.59
CA ALA A 31 -29.03 15.59 10.55
C ALA A 31 -28.49 16.83 11.31
N GLN A 32 -29.12 17.99 11.16
CA GLN A 32 -28.73 19.20 11.90
C GLN A 32 -29.09 19.14 13.39
N ARG A 33 -30.16 18.41 13.77
CA ARG A 33 -30.54 18.22 15.19
C ARG A 33 -29.57 17.31 15.93
N ASN A 34 -29.00 16.31 15.27
CA ASN A 34 -27.97 15.43 15.84
C ASN A 34 -26.59 16.09 15.97
N GLN A 35 -26.27 17.11 15.14
CA GLN A 35 -25.03 17.88 15.28
C GLN A 35 -25.08 18.95 16.39
N ARG A 36 -26.26 19.37 16.85
CA ARG A 36 -26.40 20.37 17.94
C ARG A 36 -26.51 19.76 19.35
N SER A 37 -26.62 18.45 19.49
CA SER A 37 -26.81 17.80 20.80
C SER A 37 -25.50 17.40 21.52
N THR A 38 -24.34 17.68 20.95
CA THR A 38 -23.03 17.35 21.53
C THR A 38 -22.27 18.60 22.00
N THR A 39 -22.92 19.48 22.76
CA THR A 39 -22.21 20.41 23.66
C THR A 39 -22.11 19.76 25.03
N PRO A 40 -20.90 19.50 25.58
CA PRO A 40 -20.77 18.92 26.91
C PRO A 40 -21.32 19.89 27.96
N ARG A 41 -22.34 19.48 28.73
CA ARG A 41 -22.72 20.18 29.96
C ARG A 41 -21.54 20.10 30.93
N GLU A 42 -21.01 21.25 31.33
CA GLU A 42 -20.03 21.36 32.42
C GLU A 42 -20.63 20.78 33.71
N MET A 43 -20.22 19.57 34.07
CA MET A 43 -20.37 19.07 35.43
C MET A 43 -19.14 19.49 36.24
N LYS A 44 -19.30 20.55 37.05
CA LYS A 44 -18.37 20.86 38.15
C LYS A 44 -18.45 19.74 39.18
N GLY A 45 -17.52 18.80 39.12
CA GLY A 45 -17.29 17.78 40.13
C GLY A 45 -15.80 17.56 40.35
N LYS A 46 -15.30 17.90 41.54
CA LYS A 46 -13.96 17.52 42.03
C LYS A 46 -13.79 16.00 41.97
N SER A 47 -12.73 15.50 41.35
CA SER A 47 -11.93 14.39 41.91
C SER A 47 -10.67 14.16 41.07
N SER A 48 -9.60 13.77 41.74
CA SER A 48 -8.28 13.46 41.20
C SER A 48 -8.38 12.36 40.13
N GLY A 49 -8.43 12.75 38.85
CA GLY A 49 -8.47 11.83 37.71
C GLY A 49 -7.07 11.43 37.29
N ASN A 50 -6.73 10.16 37.55
CA ASN A 50 -5.45 9.51 37.26
C ASN A 50 -4.85 9.93 35.91
N PHE A 51 -3.57 10.32 35.90
CA PHE A 51 -2.79 10.68 34.71
C PHE A 51 -3.01 9.71 33.52
N ILE A 52 -3.18 8.43 33.83
CA ILE A 52 -3.50 7.36 32.87
C ILE A 52 -4.81 7.63 32.11
N GLN A 53 -5.89 8.05 32.76
CA GLN A 53 -7.15 8.38 32.07
C GLN A 53 -7.03 9.59 31.15
N ARG A 54 -6.23 10.59 31.53
CA ARG A 54 -5.95 11.75 30.67
C ARG A 54 -5.07 11.37 29.47
N PHE A 55 -4.08 10.51 29.68
CA PHE A 55 -3.21 9.99 28.62
C PHE A 55 -3.99 9.16 27.60
N PHE A 56 -4.81 8.21 28.07
CA PHE A 56 -5.69 7.43 27.19
C PHE A 56 -6.75 8.30 26.50
N GLY A 57 -7.35 9.26 27.20
CA GLY A 57 -8.29 10.21 26.61
C GLY A 57 -7.66 11.08 25.51
N PHE A 58 -6.41 11.50 25.69
CA PHE A 58 -5.65 12.20 24.66
C PHE A 58 -5.36 11.31 23.46
N PHE A 59 -4.90 10.08 23.67
CA PHE A 59 -4.65 9.13 22.57
C PHE A 59 -5.92 8.77 21.80
N ILE A 60 -7.03 8.55 22.50
CA ILE A 60 -8.34 8.30 21.86
C ILE A 60 -8.77 9.53 21.07
N SER A 61 -8.67 10.74 21.63
CA SER A 61 -9.00 11.98 20.93
C SER A 61 -8.11 12.19 19.70
N LEU A 62 -6.80 11.94 19.81
CA LEU A 62 -5.86 12.01 18.70
C LEU A 62 -6.25 11.02 17.58
N CYS A 63 -6.56 9.77 17.95
CA CYS A 63 -6.99 8.74 17.00
C CYS A 63 -8.33 9.10 16.34
N VAL A 64 -9.31 9.57 17.11
CA VAL A 64 -10.63 9.98 16.59
C VAL A 64 -10.48 11.16 15.63
N ASN A 65 -9.71 12.18 15.99
CA ASN A 65 -9.44 13.31 15.11
C ASN A 65 -8.68 12.87 13.85
N TYR A 66 -7.67 12.00 13.98
CA TYR A 66 -6.97 11.45 12.83
C TYR A 66 -7.90 10.66 11.89
N ILE A 67 -8.80 9.85 12.45
CA ILE A 67 -9.80 9.10 11.68
C ILE A 67 -10.79 10.05 10.98
N GLU A 68 -11.28 11.07 11.69
CA GLU A 68 -12.32 11.98 11.20
C GLU A 68 -11.79 12.99 10.16
N TYR A 69 -10.54 13.44 10.30
CA TYR A 69 -9.95 14.43 9.40
C TYR A 69 -9.15 13.84 8.23
N ASP A 70 -8.37 12.77 8.47
CA ASP A 70 -7.43 12.22 7.47
C ASP A 70 -7.89 10.90 6.85
N CYS A 71 -8.65 10.06 7.56
CA CYS A 71 -9.04 8.74 7.06
C CYS A 71 -10.41 8.71 6.33
N GLN A 72 -11.21 9.79 6.41
CA GLN A 72 -12.48 9.89 5.71
C GLN A 72 -12.34 10.65 4.40
N LEU A 73 -12.54 9.94 3.29
CA LEU A 73 -12.66 10.57 1.96
C LEU A 73 -13.85 11.52 1.97
N LYS A 74 -13.60 12.79 1.61
CA LYS A 74 -14.67 13.78 1.42
C LYS A 74 -15.52 13.38 0.22
N HIS A 75 -16.80 13.77 0.21
CA HIS A 75 -17.69 13.50 -0.92
C HIS A 75 -17.13 13.96 -2.28
N SER A 76 -16.39 15.06 -2.32
CA SER A 76 -15.71 15.54 -3.53
C SER A 76 -14.57 14.63 -3.98
N GLN A 77 -13.82 14.02 -3.04
CA GLN A 77 -12.77 13.04 -3.34
C GLN A 77 -13.39 11.72 -3.82
N LEU A 78 -14.47 11.26 -3.19
CA LEU A 78 -15.25 10.11 -3.67
C LEU A 78 -15.78 10.31 -5.11
N ALA A 79 -16.30 11.50 -5.42
CA ALA A 79 -16.75 11.82 -6.78
C ALA A 79 -15.58 11.77 -7.78
N ARG A 80 -14.41 12.33 -7.44
CA ARG A 80 -13.20 12.28 -8.27
C ARG A 80 -12.63 10.88 -8.44
N MET A 81 -12.77 10.00 -7.45
CA MET A 81 -12.37 8.59 -7.61
C MET A 81 -13.20 7.90 -8.70
N GLY A 82 -14.47 8.24 -8.86
CA GLY A 82 -15.33 7.69 -9.91
C GLY A 82 -14.85 8.02 -11.34
N ASP A 83 -14.09 9.09 -11.50
CA ASP A 83 -13.52 9.52 -12.79
C ASP A 83 -12.13 8.91 -13.07
N HIS A 84 -11.53 8.19 -12.12
CA HIS A 84 -10.22 7.59 -12.27
C HIS A 84 -10.26 6.40 -13.23
N VAL A 85 -9.29 6.34 -14.15
CA VAL A 85 -9.13 5.24 -15.10
C VAL A 85 -7.75 4.64 -14.89
N TYR A 86 -7.71 3.37 -14.48
CA TYR A 86 -6.46 2.63 -14.30
C TYR A 86 -5.60 2.67 -15.56
N SER A 87 -4.33 3.04 -15.39
CA SER A 87 -3.34 3.07 -16.46
C SER A 87 -1.97 2.70 -15.89
N ALA A 88 -1.45 1.54 -16.28
CA ALA A 88 -0.11 1.10 -15.93
C ALA A 88 0.72 0.78 -17.18
N ILE A 89 2.02 1.05 -17.12
CA ILE A 89 2.99 0.64 -18.16
C ILE A 89 4.00 -0.30 -17.50
N ASP A 90 3.97 -1.57 -17.91
CA ASP A 90 4.78 -2.63 -17.33
C ASP A 90 6.06 -2.84 -18.17
N ALA A 91 7.21 -2.39 -17.65
CA ALA A 91 8.53 -2.64 -18.25
C ALA A 91 9.42 -3.60 -17.44
N SER A 92 8.88 -4.19 -16.36
CA SER A 92 9.59 -5.15 -15.50
C SER A 92 10.05 -6.36 -16.31
N TRP A 93 11.30 -6.77 -16.10
CA TRP A 93 11.92 -7.87 -16.81
C TRP A 93 11.28 -9.20 -16.48
N LEU A 94 11.07 -9.48 -15.19
CA LEU A 94 10.54 -10.76 -14.74
C LEU A 94 9.09 -10.96 -15.18
N ASP A 95 8.30 -9.88 -15.16
CA ASP A 95 6.93 -9.84 -15.63
C ASP A 95 6.83 -10.21 -17.10
N GLN A 96 7.67 -9.58 -17.94
CA GLN A 96 7.70 -9.84 -19.39
C GLN A 96 8.24 -11.24 -19.72
N LEU A 97 9.23 -11.73 -18.96
CA LEU A 97 9.87 -13.02 -19.21
C LEU A 97 8.97 -14.21 -18.85
N CYS A 98 8.44 -14.24 -17.62
CA CYS A 98 7.73 -15.42 -17.11
C CYS A 98 6.51 -15.12 -16.24
N MET A 99 6.53 -14.11 -15.37
CA MET A 99 5.52 -13.98 -14.33
C MET A 99 4.13 -13.62 -14.88
N SER A 100 4.06 -12.76 -15.91
CA SER A 100 2.78 -12.45 -16.54
C SER A 100 2.09 -13.69 -17.11
N LYS A 101 2.85 -14.61 -17.73
CA LYS A 101 2.31 -15.89 -18.23
C LYS A 101 1.83 -16.78 -17.10
N PHE A 102 2.63 -16.87 -16.02
CA PHE A 102 2.28 -17.63 -14.82
C PHE A 102 0.98 -17.11 -14.18
N TRP A 103 0.85 -15.81 -13.93
CA TRP A 103 -0.36 -15.23 -13.33
C TRP A 103 -1.60 -15.35 -14.22
N ASN A 104 -1.44 -15.18 -15.53
CA ASN A 104 -2.53 -15.41 -16.49
C ASN A 104 -2.99 -16.87 -16.56
N TYR A 105 -2.12 -17.82 -16.21
CA TYR A 105 -2.50 -19.21 -16.04
C TYR A 105 -3.22 -19.44 -14.70
N ILE A 106 -2.67 -18.94 -13.59
CA ILE A 106 -3.25 -19.10 -12.24
C ILE A 106 -4.65 -18.52 -12.16
N VAL A 107 -4.88 -17.32 -12.70
CA VAL A 107 -6.18 -16.64 -12.59
C VAL A 107 -7.33 -17.46 -13.20
N GLN A 108 -7.05 -18.35 -14.16
CA GLN A 108 -8.08 -19.20 -14.80
C GLN A 108 -8.71 -20.20 -13.81
N TRP A 109 -7.95 -20.60 -12.79
CA TRP A 109 -8.38 -21.52 -11.75
C TRP A 109 -9.29 -20.87 -10.70
N TYR A 110 -9.34 -19.54 -10.64
CA TYR A 110 -10.24 -18.85 -9.72
C TYR A 110 -11.69 -19.01 -10.17
N PRO A 111 -12.60 -19.34 -9.24
CA PRO A 111 -14.02 -19.38 -9.56
C PRO A 111 -14.54 -17.96 -9.78
N LEU A 112 -15.54 -17.79 -10.66
CA LEU A 112 -16.05 -16.48 -11.06
C LEU A 112 -16.77 -15.71 -9.93
N TRP A 113 -17.16 -16.41 -8.86
CA TRP A 113 -17.76 -15.77 -7.67
C TRP A 113 -16.72 -15.15 -6.74
N LEU A 114 -15.43 -15.49 -6.89
CA LEU A 114 -14.37 -15.00 -6.02
C LEU A 114 -14.09 -13.53 -6.35
N ALA A 115 -14.40 -12.66 -5.38
CA ALA A 115 -14.20 -11.22 -5.50
C ALA A 115 -12.70 -10.85 -5.49
N PRO A 116 -12.23 -9.94 -6.37
CA PRO A 116 -10.84 -9.49 -6.41
C PRO A 116 -10.31 -8.99 -5.06
N ASN A 117 -11.03 -8.09 -4.39
CA ASN A 117 -10.61 -7.55 -3.08
C ASN A 117 -10.48 -8.63 -2.00
N LEU A 118 -11.19 -9.76 -2.13
CA LEU A 118 -11.01 -10.89 -1.22
C LEU A 118 -9.69 -11.60 -1.47
N ILE A 119 -9.24 -11.70 -2.73
CA ILE A 119 -7.92 -12.24 -3.11
C ILE A 119 -6.82 -11.38 -2.49
N THR A 120 -6.89 -10.06 -2.66
CA THR A 120 -5.98 -9.09 -2.04
C THR A 120 -5.91 -9.26 -0.52
N LEU A 121 -7.07 -9.33 0.15
CA LEU A 121 -7.15 -9.47 1.60
C LEU A 121 -6.54 -10.80 2.08
N ILE A 122 -6.82 -11.90 1.37
CA ILE A 122 -6.22 -13.21 1.70
C ILE A 122 -4.71 -13.15 1.56
N GLY A 123 -4.20 -12.51 0.51
CA GLY A 123 -2.76 -12.29 0.32
C GLY A 123 -2.15 -11.55 1.51
N LEU A 124 -2.74 -10.41 1.90
CA LEU A 124 -2.29 -9.60 3.03
C LEU A 124 -2.25 -10.43 4.33
N LEU A 125 -3.30 -11.21 4.60
CA LEU A 125 -3.39 -12.05 5.80
C LEU A 125 -2.34 -13.16 5.81
N ILE A 126 -2.10 -13.82 4.67
CA ILE A 126 -1.03 -14.83 4.54
C ILE A 126 0.32 -14.18 4.88
N ASN A 127 0.64 -13.06 4.25
CA ASN A 127 1.91 -12.37 4.48
C ASN A 127 2.06 -11.96 5.96
N LEU A 128 1.02 -11.35 6.55
CA LEU A 128 0.99 -10.98 7.96
C LEU A 128 1.25 -12.17 8.88
N VAL A 129 0.53 -13.28 8.70
CA VAL A 129 0.70 -14.47 9.55
C VAL A 129 2.12 -15.02 9.43
N THR A 130 2.66 -15.12 8.22
CA THR A 130 4.01 -15.67 8.02
C THR A 130 5.10 -14.79 8.64
N VAL A 131 4.95 -13.46 8.57
CA VAL A 131 5.87 -12.52 9.22
C VAL A 131 5.73 -12.56 10.74
N LEU A 132 4.52 -12.69 11.29
CA LEU A 132 4.32 -12.83 12.73
C LEU A 132 4.95 -14.12 13.28
N ILE A 133 4.82 -15.23 12.55
CA ILE A 133 5.49 -16.49 12.89
C ILE A 133 7.00 -16.30 12.92
N LEU A 134 7.58 -15.66 11.90
CA LEU A 134 9.02 -15.42 11.87
C LEU A 134 9.47 -14.48 13.00
N SER A 135 8.72 -13.39 13.20
CA SER A 135 8.95 -12.41 14.26
C SER A 135 8.93 -13.02 15.65
N HIS A 136 8.07 -14.02 15.90
CA HIS A 136 8.03 -14.73 17.19
C HIS A 136 9.40 -15.33 17.57
N PHE A 137 10.19 -15.79 16.60
CA PHE A 137 11.50 -16.39 16.85
C PHE A 137 12.65 -15.37 16.84
N CYS A 138 12.50 -14.23 16.17
CA CYS A 138 13.59 -13.28 15.95
C CYS A 138 13.14 -11.81 16.00
N TYR A 139 12.32 -11.46 16.99
CA TYR A 139 11.67 -10.15 17.09
C TYR A 139 12.66 -8.97 17.09
N SER A 140 13.87 -9.14 17.65
CA SER A 140 14.90 -8.09 17.68
C SER A 140 15.70 -8.01 16.38
N ALA A 141 15.47 -8.91 15.42
CA ALA A 141 16.29 -9.09 14.23
C ALA A 141 17.78 -9.31 14.55
N THR A 142 18.08 -9.96 15.68
CA THR A 142 19.45 -10.34 16.08
C THR A 142 19.62 -11.85 16.20
N GLU A 143 18.51 -12.52 16.50
CA GLU A 143 18.40 -13.94 16.76
C GLU A 143 18.30 -14.71 15.44
N GLN A 144 18.76 -15.97 15.46
CA GLN A 144 18.53 -16.90 14.36
C GLN A 144 17.23 -17.67 14.62
N ALA A 145 16.29 -17.59 13.68
CA ALA A 145 15.07 -18.39 13.72
C ALA A 145 15.31 -19.82 13.19
N PRO A 146 14.43 -20.79 13.50
CA PRO A 146 14.47 -22.11 12.89
C PRO A 146 14.34 -22.02 11.36
N SER A 147 15.05 -22.88 10.62
CA SER A 147 15.05 -22.91 9.14
C SER A 147 13.65 -22.91 8.51
N TRP A 148 12.72 -23.69 9.09
CA TRP A 148 11.35 -23.77 8.57
C TRP A 148 10.59 -22.43 8.68
N ALA A 149 10.93 -21.58 9.65
CA ALA A 149 10.29 -20.27 9.84
C ALA A 149 10.67 -19.30 8.71
N TYR A 150 11.92 -19.36 8.22
CA TYR A 150 12.33 -18.62 7.02
C TYR A 150 11.69 -19.20 5.76
N PHE A 151 11.64 -20.54 5.65
CA PHE A 151 11.05 -21.21 4.50
C PHE A 151 9.55 -20.89 4.33
N GLN A 152 8.77 -20.94 5.41
CA GLN A 152 7.35 -20.58 5.36
C GLN A 152 7.15 -19.09 5.05
N ALA A 153 8.03 -18.20 5.50
CA ALA A 153 7.98 -16.78 5.15
C ALA A 153 8.25 -16.55 3.65
N ALA A 154 9.18 -17.32 3.07
CA ALA A 154 9.43 -17.28 1.63
C ALA A 154 8.21 -17.73 0.83
N ILE A 155 7.58 -18.84 1.24
CA ILE A 155 6.34 -19.32 0.60
C ILE A 155 5.20 -18.31 0.79
N GLY A 156 5.04 -17.78 2.00
CA GLY A 156 4.01 -16.78 2.31
C GLY A 156 4.13 -15.54 1.44
N LEU A 157 5.35 -15.02 1.27
CA LEU A 157 5.62 -13.87 0.42
C LEU A 157 5.38 -14.18 -1.07
N PHE A 158 5.75 -15.37 -1.54
CA PHE A 158 5.46 -15.80 -2.91
C PHE A 158 3.96 -15.95 -3.17
N LEU A 159 3.21 -16.51 -2.22
CA LEU A 159 1.75 -16.61 -2.29
C LEU A 159 1.11 -15.23 -2.30
N TYR A 160 1.55 -14.32 -1.42
CA TYR A 160 1.11 -12.93 -1.44
C TYR A 160 1.31 -12.30 -2.83
N GLN A 161 2.53 -12.32 -3.36
CA GLN A 161 2.85 -11.74 -4.67
C GLN A 161 1.95 -12.32 -5.77
N THR A 162 1.68 -13.62 -5.71
CA THR A 162 0.83 -14.28 -6.69
C THR A 162 -0.62 -13.81 -6.59
N LEU A 163 -1.15 -13.67 -5.37
CA LEU A 163 -2.52 -13.24 -5.13
C LEU A 163 -2.71 -11.77 -5.53
N ASP A 164 -1.78 -10.92 -5.11
CA ASP A 164 -1.64 -9.51 -5.47
C ASP A 164 -1.63 -9.33 -7.00
N ALA A 165 -0.71 -9.97 -7.72
CA ALA A 165 -0.64 -9.84 -9.16
C ALA A 165 -1.83 -10.46 -9.92
N THR A 166 -2.66 -11.29 -9.28
CA THR A 166 -3.82 -11.95 -9.93
C THR A 166 -5.16 -11.30 -9.62
N ASP A 167 -5.26 -10.41 -8.62
CA ASP A 167 -6.53 -9.79 -8.25
C ASP A 167 -7.07 -8.84 -9.35
N GLY A 168 -6.21 -8.02 -9.97
CA GLY A 168 -6.56 -7.10 -11.04
C GLY A 168 -6.85 -7.85 -12.32
N LYS A 169 -6.19 -9.00 -12.53
CA LYS A 169 -6.50 -9.92 -13.63
C LYS A 169 -7.88 -10.55 -13.44
N GLN A 170 -8.20 -10.96 -12.21
CA GLN A 170 -9.53 -11.46 -11.87
C GLN A 170 -10.59 -10.36 -12.05
N ALA A 171 -10.33 -9.13 -11.61
CA ALA A 171 -11.25 -8.00 -11.76
C ALA A 171 -11.60 -7.71 -13.22
N ARG A 172 -10.61 -7.80 -14.13
CA ARG A 172 -10.84 -7.68 -15.58
C ARG A 172 -11.66 -8.86 -16.12
N ARG A 173 -11.38 -10.08 -15.65
CA ARG A 173 -12.10 -11.30 -16.04
C ARG A 173 -13.57 -11.29 -15.60
N THR A 174 -13.87 -10.78 -14.41
CA THR A 174 -15.22 -10.67 -13.85
C THR A 174 -15.93 -9.35 -14.19
N GLN A 175 -15.28 -8.46 -14.96
CA GLN A 175 -15.79 -7.12 -15.29
C GLN A 175 -16.16 -6.29 -14.04
N SER A 176 -15.37 -6.45 -12.98
CA SER A 176 -15.56 -5.79 -11.68
C SER A 176 -14.40 -4.87 -11.30
N SER A 177 -13.61 -4.42 -12.29
CA SER A 177 -12.57 -3.40 -12.10
C SER A 177 -13.19 -2.08 -11.62
N SER A 178 -12.65 -1.51 -10.55
CA SER A 178 -13.13 -0.24 -10.00
C SER A 178 -11.98 0.55 -9.35
N PRO A 179 -12.06 1.89 -9.33
CA PRO A 179 -11.08 2.73 -8.63
C PRO A 179 -10.99 2.44 -7.13
N LEU A 180 -12.09 2.03 -6.50
CA LEU A 180 -12.08 1.62 -5.09
C LEU A 180 -11.33 0.30 -4.87
N GLY A 181 -11.44 -0.66 -5.80
CA GLY A 181 -10.68 -1.90 -5.77
C GLY A 181 -9.17 -1.64 -5.91
N GLU A 182 -8.79 -0.75 -6.83
CA GLU A 182 -7.40 -0.30 -7.00
C GLU A 182 -6.85 0.40 -5.75
N LEU A 183 -7.64 1.28 -5.12
CA LEU A 183 -7.25 1.91 -3.85
C LEU A 183 -7.08 0.89 -2.73
N PHE A 184 -7.93 -0.13 -2.68
CA PHE A 184 -7.85 -1.20 -1.68
C PHE A 184 -6.58 -2.04 -1.86
N ASP A 185 -6.27 -2.40 -3.11
CA ASP A 185 -5.05 -3.12 -3.51
C ASP A 185 -3.78 -2.38 -3.07
N HIS A 186 -3.62 -1.12 -3.49
CA HIS A 186 -2.47 -0.30 -3.10
C HIS A 186 -2.40 -0.01 -1.58
N GLY A 187 -3.56 0.05 -0.92
CA GLY A 187 -3.62 0.10 0.54
C GLY A 187 -3.02 -1.14 1.19
N CYS A 188 -3.36 -2.34 0.68
CA CYS A 188 -2.77 -3.60 1.13
C CYS A 188 -1.27 -3.69 0.78
N ASP A 189 -0.85 -3.25 -0.40
CA ASP A 189 0.56 -3.15 -0.79
C ASP A 189 1.39 -2.35 0.21
N SER A 190 0.85 -1.21 0.67
CA SER A 190 1.55 -0.34 1.61
C SER A 190 1.86 -1.02 2.95
N LEU A 191 0.95 -1.87 3.42
CA LEU A 191 1.15 -2.67 4.64
C LEU A 191 2.12 -3.82 4.39
N THR A 192 1.94 -4.54 3.28
CA THR A 192 2.83 -5.62 2.87
C THR A 192 4.27 -5.14 2.71
N GLN A 193 4.49 -3.93 2.18
CA GLN A 193 5.84 -3.37 2.05
C GLN A 193 6.60 -3.34 3.39
N VAL A 194 5.91 -3.05 4.49
CA VAL A 194 6.49 -3.09 5.84
C VAL A 194 6.86 -4.54 6.22
N PHE A 195 5.97 -5.49 5.96
CA PHE A 195 6.19 -6.92 6.23
C PHE A 195 7.36 -7.50 5.43
N VAL A 196 7.48 -7.13 4.15
CA VAL A 196 8.63 -7.50 3.29
C VAL A 196 9.93 -6.93 3.84
N THR A 197 9.90 -5.67 4.29
CA THR A 197 11.08 -5.04 4.90
C THR A 197 11.48 -5.73 6.21
N LEU A 198 10.51 -6.13 7.04
CA LEU A 198 10.76 -6.93 8.24
C LEU A 198 11.39 -8.29 7.92
N ASN A 199 10.91 -8.99 6.89
CA ASN A 199 11.51 -10.24 6.44
C ASN A 199 13.00 -10.10 6.11
N VAL A 200 13.41 -9.01 5.44
CA VAL A 200 14.82 -8.71 5.17
C VAL A 200 15.59 -8.47 6.47
N CYS A 201 15.05 -7.67 7.39
CA CYS A 201 15.67 -7.43 8.69
C CYS A 201 15.92 -8.72 9.47
N TYR A 202 14.92 -9.61 9.51
CA TYR A 202 14.98 -10.90 10.20
C TYR A 202 15.93 -11.89 9.53
N ALA A 203 15.88 -12.02 8.20
CA ALA A 203 16.73 -12.94 7.46
C ALA A 203 18.22 -12.59 7.59
N MET A 204 18.55 -11.30 7.53
CA MET A 204 19.93 -10.80 7.50
C MET A 204 20.46 -10.34 8.87
N GLN A 205 19.69 -10.56 9.94
CA GLN A 205 20.01 -10.12 11.31
C GLN A 205 20.45 -8.63 11.38
N LEU A 206 19.69 -7.76 10.72
CA LEU A 206 20.02 -6.32 10.66
C LEU A 206 19.93 -5.64 12.02
N GLY A 207 19.19 -6.21 12.98
CA GLY A 207 19.03 -5.67 14.34
C GLY A 207 20.31 -5.64 15.16
N THR A 208 21.33 -6.42 14.77
CA THR A 208 22.68 -6.32 15.34
C THR A 208 23.27 -4.92 15.17
N GLU A 209 22.90 -4.25 14.07
CA GLU A 209 23.29 -2.88 13.73
C GLU A 209 22.04 -2.03 13.58
N ARG A 210 21.50 -1.50 14.69
CA ARG A 210 20.20 -0.79 14.75
C ARG A 210 20.03 0.30 13.68
N HIS A 211 21.12 0.95 13.27
CA HIS A 211 21.11 1.96 12.22
C HIS A 211 20.75 1.38 10.84
N MET A 212 21.08 0.12 10.55
CA MET A 212 20.71 -0.56 9.30
C MET A 212 19.19 -0.81 9.22
N VAL A 213 18.56 -1.22 10.33
CA VAL A 213 17.10 -1.41 10.41
C VAL A 213 16.38 -0.10 10.13
N LEU A 214 16.80 1.00 10.77
CA LEU A 214 16.21 2.32 10.53
C LEU A 214 16.40 2.76 9.09
N THR A 215 17.62 2.58 8.55
CA THR A 215 17.95 2.98 7.17
C THR A 215 17.07 2.23 6.17
N VAL A 216 16.99 0.89 6.25
CA VAL A 216 16.19 0.12 5.28
C VAL A 216 14.71 0.45 5.36
N MET A 217 14.17 0.70 6.56
CA MET A 217 12.78 1.11 6.74
C MET A 217 12.50 2.47 6.11
N ILE A 218 13.34 3.47 6.37
CA ILE A 218 13.18 4.81 5.80
C ILE A 218 13.23 4.74 4.27
N PHE A 219 14.23 4.06 3.70
CA PHE A 219 14.37 3.97 2.25
C PHE A 219 13.22 3.18 1.60
N SER A 220 12.80 2.07 2.20
CA SER A 220 11.69 1.25 1.73
C SER A 220 10.37 2.04 1.66
N ILE A 221 10.01 2.71 2.75
CA ILE A 221 8.80 3.54 2.82
C ILE A 221 8.89 4.73 1.86
N SER A 222 10.05 5.40 1.81
CA SER A 222 10.25 6.56 0.93
C SER A 222 10.10 6.18 -0.54
N LEU A 223 10.68 5.04 -0.95
CA LEU A 223 10.56 4.54 -2.32
C LEU A 223 9.12 4.25 -2.69
N PHE A 224 8.41 3.48 -1.86
CA PHE A 224 7.01 3.14 -2.08
C PHE A 224 6.14 4.41 -2.20
N TYR A 225 6.36 5.36 -1.30
CA TYR A 225 5.69 6.66 -1.34
C TYR A 225 5.99 7.44 -2.62
N THR A 226 7.26 7.53 -3.04
CA THR A 226 7.62 8.26 -4.27
C THR A 226 7.07 7.62 -5.55
N ALA A 227 6.93 6.29 -5.59
CA ALA A 227 6.29 5.60 -6.71
C ALA A 227 4.82 6.02 -6.84
N HIS A 228 4.09 6.06 -5.72
CA HIS A 228 2.70 6.50 -5.68
C HIS A 228 2.55 7.99 -5.94
N TRP A 229 3.48 8.82 -5.44
CA TRP A 229 3.50 10.24 -5.74
C TRP A 229 3.74 10.51 -7.24
N SER A 230 4.66 9.75 -7.86
CA SER A 230 4.87 9.81 -9.31
C SER A 230 3.62 9.42 -10.09
N THR A 231 2.92 8.37 -9.65
CA THR A 231 1.65 7.92 -10.24
C THR A 231 0.57 8.98 -10.09
N TYR A 232 0.49 9.62 -8.93
CA TYR A 232 -0.42 10.72 -8.67
C TYR A 232 -0.17 11.93 -9.59
N CYS A 233 1.10 12.29 -9.83
CA CYS A 233 1.47 13.41 -10.70
C CYS A 233 1.22 13.12 -12.20
N THR A 234 1.39 11.87 -12.63
CA THR A 234 1.33 11.50 -14.06
C THR A 234 0.00 10.87 -14.47
N GLY A 235 -0.78 10.37 -13.52
CA GLY A 235 -1.97 9.56 -13.76
C GLY A 235 -1.66 8.16 -14.31
N GLN A 236 -0.40 7.71 -14.26
CA GLN A 236 0.01 6.39 -14.74
C GLN A 236 1.05 5.76 -13.81
N LEU A 237 0.81 4.52 -13.38
CA LEU A 237 1.81 3.75 -12.63
C LEU A 237 2.82 3.19 -13.63
N ARG A 238 4.08 3.59 -13.49
CA ARG A 238 5.15 3.22 -14.43
C ARG A 238 6.14 2.32 -13.75
N PHE A 239 6.16 1.06 -14.19
CA PHE A 239 7.13 0.11 -13.67
C PHE A 239 8.45 0.21 -14.43
N SER A 240 9.54 0.27 -13.69
CA SER A 240 10.89 0.23 -14.21
C SER A 240 11.30 -1.20 -14.54
N LYS A 241 12.48 -1.37 -15.15
CA LYS A 241 13.00 -2.69 -15.53
C LYS A 241 13.24 -3.62 -14.34
N PHE A 242 13.66 -3.02 -13.21
CA PHE A 242 13.76 -3.68 -11.92
C PHE A 242 12.77 -2.95 -11.01
N ASP A 243 11.72 -3.64 -10.59
CA ASP A 243 10.66 -3.05 -9.80
C ASP A 243 10.16 -4.03 -8.72
N VAL A 244 8.94 -3.81 -8.21
CA VAL A 244 8.33 -4.56 -7.12
C VAL A 244 8.47 -6.09 -7.31
N THR A 245 8.22 -6.62 -8.51
CA THR A 245 8.32 -8.07 -8.77
C THR A 245 9.74 -8.59 -8.53
N GLU A 246 10.76 -7.98 -9.13
CA GLU A 246 12.16 -8.40 -8.95
C GLU A 246 12.62 -8.23 -7.50
N ALA A 247 12.22 -7.13 -6.85
CA ALA A 247 12.55 -6.86 -5.46
C ALA A 247 11.96 -7.95 -4.55
N GLN A 248 10.67 -8.26 -4.68
CA GLN A 248 10.02 -9.30 -3.89
C GLN A 248 10.62 -10.69 -4.17
N MET A 249 10.91 -11.03 -5.43
CA MET A 249 11.57 -12.30 -5.77
C MET A 249 12.99 -12.40 -5.21
N THR A 250 13.72 -11.28 -5.13
CA THR A 250 15.02 -11.21 -4.46
C THR A 250 14.88 -11.50 -2.97
N VAL A 251 13.87 -10.91 -2.30
CA VAL A 251 13.59 -11.18 -0.87
C VAL A 251 13.17 -12.63 -0.64
N ILE A 252 12.33 -13.20 -1.50
CA ILE A 252 11.98 -14.64 -1.46
C ILE A 252 13.26 -15.48 -1.58
N GLY A 253 14.15 -15.14 -2.52
CA GLY A 253 15.45 -15.81 -2.68
C GLY A 253 16.33 -15.72 -1.43
N ILE A 254 16.41 -14.55 -0.79
CA ILE A 254 17.13 -14.33 0.47
C ILE A 254 16.54 -15.21 1.58
N LEU A 255 15.22 -15.26 1.72
CA LEU A 255 14.55 -16.08 2.74
C LEU A 255 14.78 -17.58 2.51
N LEU A 256 14.66 -18.05 1.27
CA LEU A 256 14.95 -19.44 0.90
C LEU A 256 16.41 -19.78 1.19
N PHE A 257 17.35 -18.95 0.74
CA PHE A 257 18.78 -19.17 1.00
C PHE A 257 19.08 -19.21 2.50
N THR A 258 18.53 -18.26 3.25
CA THR A 258 18.65 -18.21 4.71
C THR A 258 18.03 -19.45 5.37
N SER A 259 16.95 -20.00 4.82
CA SER A 259 16.35 -21.24 5.36
C SER A 259 17.28 -22.44 5.28
N PHE A 260 18.09 -22.55 4.20
CA PHE A 260 19.01 -23.66 4.01
C PHE A 260 20.31 -23.49 4.80
N VAL A 261 20.84 -22.27 4.88
CA VAL A 261 22.20 -22.02 5.39
C VAL A 261 22.19 -21.45 6.82
N GLY A 262 21.06 -20.89 7.26
CA GLY A 262 20.96 -20.12 8.49
C GLY A 262 21.28 -18.64 8.27
N SER A 263 20.87 -17.78 9.21
CA SER A 263 21.05 -16.32 9.12
C SER A 263 22.48 -15.87 9.41
N ASP A 264 23.28 -16.68 10.07
CA ASP A 264 24.67 -16.33 10.42
C ASP A 264 25.58 -16.14 9.20
N ILE A 265 25.21 -16.71 8.04
CA ILE A 265 25.93 -16.50 6.76
C ILE A 265 26.08 -15.01 6.43
N TRP A 266 25.09 -14.19 6.78
CA TRP A 266 25.06 -12.77 6.50
C TRP A 266 26.06 -11.96 7.34
N ASN A 267 26.59 -12.54 8.42
CA ASN A 267 27.64 -11.95 9.25
C ASN A 267 29.06 -12.28 8.78
N ILE A 268 29.22 -13.19 7.82
CA ILE A 268 30.54 -13.55 7.27
C ILE A 268 31.16 -12.31 6.66
N ARG A 269 32.45 -12.11 6.96
CA ARG A 269 33.22 -10.97 6.47
C ARG A 269 33.93 -11.31 5.17
N ILE A 270 33.66 -10.55 4.12
CA ILE A 270 34.34 -10.60 2.83
C ILE A 270 35.07 -9.27 2.65
N PHE A 271 36.40 -9.31 2.44
CA PHE A 271 37.25 -8.11 2.36
C PHE A 271 37.09 -7.15 3.57
N GLY A 272 36.83 -7.69 4.76
CA GLY A 272 36.64 -6.92 6.00
C GLY A 272 35.21 -6.43 6.26
N TRP A 273 34.31 -6.51 5.28
CA TRP A 273 32.91 -6.09 5.39
C TRP A 273 31.98 -7.29 5.57
N GLN A 274 30.96 -7.15 6.42
CA GLN A 274 29.94 -8.20 6.56
C GLN A 274 29.13 -8.32 5.26
N LEU A 275 28.79 -9.54 4.87
CA LEU A 275 28.01 -9.82 3.66
C LEU A 275 26.70 -9.01 3.63
N LYS A 276 26.00 -8.92 4.77
CA LYS A 276 24.80 -8.08 4.89
C LYS A 276 25.04 -6.62 4.55
N THR A 277 26.17 -6.04 4.97
CA THR A 277 26.50 -4.64 4.68
C THR A 277 26.71 -4.44 3.18
N ILE A 278 27.40 -5.37 2.52
CA ILE A 278 27.60 -5.33 1.07
C ILE A 278 26.25 -5.39 0.34
N CYS A 279 25.40 -6.35 0.69
CA CYS A 279 24.05 -6.48 0.12
C CYS A 279 23.22 -5.21 0.34
N MET A 280 23.22 -4.67 1.56
CA MET A 280 22.50 -3.45 1.90
C MET A 280 23.00 -2.22 1.13
N LEU A 281 24.31 -2.10 0.89
CA LEU A 281 24.87 -1.03 0.06
C LEU A 281 24.44 -1.14 -1.40
N VAL A 282 24.43 -2.35 -1.97
CA VAL A 282 23.95 -2.58 -3.34
C VAL A 282 22.47 -2.20 -3.46
N CYS A 283 21.64 -2.67 -2.52
CA CYS A 283 20.23 -2.30 -2.47
C CYS A 283 20.03 -0.79 -2.29
N LEU A 284 20.85 -0.13 -1.47
CA LEU A 284 20.79 1.31 -1.25
C LEU A 284 21.12 2.10 -2.52
N VAL A 285 22.13 1.70 -3.27
CA VAL A 285 22.47 2.34 -4.55
C VAL A 285 21.33 2.20 -5.56
N GLY A 286 20.74 1.01 -5.67
CA GLY A 286 19.56 0.77 -6.51
C GLY A 286 18.35 1.60 -6.06
N ALA A 287 18.12 1.70 -4.75
CA ALA A 287 17.06 2.51 -4.17
C ALA A 287 17.25 4.01 -4.48
N ILE A 288 18.46 4.53 -4.31
CA ILE A 288 18.76 5.93 -4.63
C ILE A 288 18.55 6.20 -6.12
N TRP A 289 19.02 5.30 -6.99
CA TRP A 289 18.80 5.41 -8.43
C TRP A 289 17.32 5.46 -8.78
N GLN A 290 16.52 4.55 -8.22
CA GLN A 290 15.08 4.49 -8.45
C GLN A 290 14.36 5.74 -7.92
N PHE A 291 14.74 6.21 -6.73
CA PHE A 291 14.21 7.44 -6.15
C PHE A 291 14.43 8.64 -7.08
N PHE A 292 15.65 8.84 -7.58
CA PHE A 292 15.92 9.92 -8.53
C PHE A 292 15.16 9.75 -9.85
N GLY A 293 14.95 8.50 -10.29
CA GLY A 293 14.05 8.19 -11.41
C GLY A 293 12.63 8.73 -11.18
N TYR A 294 12.03 8.42 -10.03
CA TYR A 294 10.70 8.93 -9.68
C TYR A 294 10.68 10.45 -9.55
N MET A 295 11.68 11.06 -8.90
CA MET A 295 11.76 12.51 -8.75
C MET A 295 11.89 13.21 -10.11
N ASN A 296 12.66 12.64 -11.04
CA ASN A 296 12.76 13.16 -12.40
C ASN A 296 11.40 13.15 -13.12
N VAL A 297 10.63 12.07 -13.00
CA VAL A 297 9.28 11.99 -13.57
C VAL A 297 8.33 13.01 -12.91
N ILE A 298 8.38 13.13 -11.57
CA ILE A 298 7.54 14.08 -10.83
C ILE A 298 7.80 15.52 -11.29
N PHE A 299 9.07 15.92 -11.41
CA PHE A 299 9.41 17.30 -11.75
C PHE A 299 9.33 17.63 -13.24
N ASN A 300 9.55 16.67 -14.14
CA ASN A 300 9.65 16.93 -15.57
C ASN A 300 8.43 16.45 -16.39
N GLU A 301 7.65 15.48 -15.90
CA GLU A 301 6.53 14.89 -16.63
C GLU A 301 5.16 15.10 -15.97
N GLY A 302 5.14 15.64 -14.75
CA GLY A 302 3.93 15.88 -13.96
C GLY A 302 3.06 17.02 -14.49
N VAL A 303 2.28 16.76 -15.54
CA VAL A 303 1.13 17.62 -15.91
C VAL A 303 -0.18 16.86 -16.10
N GLY A 304 -0.13 15.52 -16.23
CA GLY A 304 -1.29 14.66 -16.49
C GLY A 304 -2.04 15.00 -17.79
N LYS A 305 -2.79 14.04 -18.37
CA LYS A 305 -3.60 14.28 -19.59
C LYS A 305 -4.73 15.32 -19.42
N ASN A 306 -5.03 15.73 -18.18
CA ASN A 306 -6.13 16.64 -17.86
C ASN A 306 -5.68 17.96 -17.19
N GLY A 307 -4.38 18.25 -17.12
CA GLY A 307 -3.89 19.51 -16.51
C GLY A 307 -4.26 19.68 -15.03
N SER A 308 -4.64 18.60 -14.34
CA SER A 308 -4.93 18.63 -12.92
C SER A 308 -3.65 18.36 -12.13
N THR A 309 -2.94 19.41 -11.76
CA THR A 309 -2.13 19.37 -10.55
C THR A 309 -3.09 19.27 -9.37
N VAL A 310 -2.96 18.19 -8.60
CA VAL A 310 -3.52 17.99 -7.25
C VAL A 310 -4.95 17.42 -7.18
N ALA A 311 -5.08 16.21 -6.60
CA ALA A 311 -6.21 15.78 -5.79
C ALA A 311 -5.86 15.73 -4.30
#